data_AF-A0A2E3PDW6-F1
#
_entry.id   AF-A0A2E3PDW6-F1
#
_cell.length_a   1.000
_cell.length_b   1.000
_cell.length_c   1.000
_cell.angle_alpha   90.00
_cell.angle_beta   90.00
_cell.angle_gamma   90.00
#
_symmetry.space_group_name_H-M   'P 1'
#
loop_
_entity.id
_entity.type
_entity.pdbx_description
1 polymer ?
#
loop_
_entity_poly.entity_id
_entity_poly.type
_entity_poly.pdbx_seq_one_letter_code
_entity_poly.pdbx_strand_id
1 'polypeptide(L)'
;PDTDDDGIEDGAEIIAGTDPLDVISFLRIVTINRLAEAGVVTVRWSSVAGKTYRLEASDTLENADWQTVPGAEALIAAGDNAGFTDAGAVGVIERYYRVVVEP
;
A
#
# COMPACT_ATOMS: atom_id res chain seq x y z
N PRO A 1 -14.59 -15.39 5.46
CA PRO A 1 -14.18 -15.83 6.82
C PRO A 1 -12.96 -15.01 7.21
N ASP A 2 -12.77 -14.77 8.51
CA ASP A 2 -11.57 -14.18 9.11
C ASP A 2 -11.24 -15.15 10.24
N THR A 3 -10.23 -15.98 10.04
CA THR A 3 -9.95 -17.15 10.88
C THR A 3 -9.09 -16.80 12.10
N ASP A 4 -8.23 -15.78 11.99
CA ASP A 4 -7.33 -15.34 13.05
C ASP A 4 -7.77 -14.05 13.76
N ASP A 5 -8.93 -13.48 13.38
CA ASP A 5 -9.61 -12.34 14.00
C ASP A 5 -8.77 -11.04 13.93
N ASP A 6 -8.04 -10.86 12.83
CA ASP A 6 -7.19 -9.69 12.56
C ASP A 6 -7.93 -8.55 11.81
N GLY A 7 -9.16 -8.83 11.36
CA GLY A 7 -10.03 -7.92 10.64
C GLY A 7 -9.89 -8.00 9.12
N ILE A 8 -9.07 -8.91 8.60
CA ILE A 8 -8.88 -9.19 7.18
C ILE A 8 -9.54 -10.54 6.86
N GLU A 9 -10.23 -10.62 5.72
CA GLU A 9 -10.81 -11.89 5.31
C GLU A 9 -9.72 -12.84 4.77
N ASP A 10 -9.77 -14.12 5.13
CA ASP A 10 -8.83 -15.16 4.67
C ASP A 10 -8.63 -15.12 3.15
N GLY A 11 -9.71 -14.87 2.39
CA GLY A 11 -9.66 -14.79 0.94
C GLY A 11 -8.78 -13.63 0.45
N ALA A 12 -8.84 -12.48 1.10
CA ALA A 12 -8.01 -11.32 0.78
C ALA A 12 -6.54 -11.58 1.15
N GLU A 13 -6.29 -12.28 2.24
CA GLU A 13 -4.94 -12.67 2.66
C GLU A 13 -4.28 -13.64 1.70
N ILE A 14 -5.02 -14.66 1.24
CA ILE A 14 -4.52 -15.60 0.22
C ILE A 14 -4.19 -14.86 -1.09
N ILE A 15 -5.01 -13.87 -1.49
CA ILE A 15 -4.71 -13.01 -2.65
C ILE A 15 -3.45 -12.18 -2.38
N ALA A 16 -3.31 -11.61 -1.18
CA ALA A 16 -2.13 -10.88 -0.74
C ALA A 16 -0.87 -11.75 -0.59
N GLY A 17 -1.04 -13.07 -0.48
CA GLY A 17 0.03 -14.03 -0.17
C GLY A 17 0.42 -14.07 1.30
N THR A 18 -0.43 -13.53 2.20
CA THR A 18 -0.23 -13.58 3.64
C THR A 18 -0.86 -14.83 4.25
N ASP A 19 -0.77 -15.01 5.57
CA ASP A 19 -1.17 -16.25 6.26
C ASP A 19 -2.44 -16.03 7.08
N PRO A 20 -3.59 -16.59 6.68
CA PRO A 20 -4.90 -16.33 7.32
C PRO A 20 -5.09 -16.99 8.69
N LEU A 21 -4.02 -17.57 9.23
CA LEU A 21 -3.99 -18.17 10.56
C LEU A 21 -3.02 -17.43 11.49
N ASP A 22 -2.39 -16.34 11.01
CA ASP A 22 -1.41 -15.56 11.75
C ASP A 22 -1.78 -14.07 11.80
N VAL A 23 -2.34 -13.66 12.94
CA VAL A 23 -2.89 -12.30 13.22
C VAL A 23 -1.93 -11.12 12.98
N ILE A 24 -0.65 -11.38 12.71
CA ILE A 24 0.34 -10.34 12.37
C ILE A 24 0.72 -10.33 10.88
N SER A 25 0.22 -11.27 10.09
CA SER A 25 0.53 -11.53 8.70
C SER A 25 -0.52 -10.91 7.79
N PHE A 26 -0.45 -9.59 7.60
CA PHE A 26 -1.38 -8.88 6.72
C PHE A 26 -0.73 -7.72 5.96
N LEU A 27 -1.37 -7.33 4.84
CA LEU A 27 -0.94 -6.18 4.03
C LEU A 27 -1.26 -4.87 4.76
N ARG A 28 -0.23 -4.08 5.07
CA ARG A 28 -0.38 -2.76 5.68
C ARG A 28 0.70 -1.79 5.26
N ILE A 29 0.36 -0.50 5.22
CA ILE A 29 1.36 0.57 5.14
C ILE A 29 2.10 0.62 6.48
N VAL A 30 3.43 0.49 6.43
CA VAL A 30 4.32 0.48 7.59
C VAL A 30 4.91 1.86 7.85
N THR A 31 5.13 2.66 6.79
CA THR A 31 5.71 4.00 6.95
C THR A 31 5.25 4.93 5.84
N ILE A 32 4.93 6.17 6.22
CA ILE A 32 4.74 7.30 5.31
C ILE A 32 5.69 8.41 5.75
N ASN A 33 6.65 8.76 4.90
CA ASN A 33 7.64 9.80 5.17
C ASN A 33 7.48 10.92 4.14
N ARG A 34 7.10 12.12 4.59
CA ARG A 34 7.08 13.33 3.76
C ARG A 34 8.42 14.04 3.84
N LEU A 35 9.11 14.20 2.72
CA LEU A 35 10.36 14.95 2.62
C LEU A 35 10.05 16.41 2.30
N ALA A 36 9.94 17.24 3.34
CA ALA A 36 9.47 18.63 3.22
C ALA A 36 10.27 19.48 2.23
N GLU A 37 11.60 19.29 2.15
CA GLU A 37 12.48 20.05 1.25
C GLU A 37 12.31 19.69 -0.23
N ALA A 38 11.97 18.43 -0.51
CA ALA A 38 11.76 17.93 -1.87
C ALA A 38 10.28 17.90 -2.29
N GLY A 39 9.36 18.03 -1.33
CA GLY A 39 7.91 17.93 -1.53
C GLY A 39 7.41 16.52 -1.88
N VAL A 40 8.26 15.49 -1.79
CA VAL A 40 7.88 14.11 -2.15
C VAL A 40 7.46 13.31 -0.92
N VAL A 41 6.71 12.23 -1.13
CA VAL A 41 6.28 11.31 -0.08
C VAL A 41 6.77 9.90 -0.39
N THR A 42 7.49 9.29 0.54
CA THR A 42 7.86 7.87 0.46
C THR A 42 6.90 7.03 1.28
N VAL A 43 6.26 6.07 0.63
CA VAL A 43 5.34 5.10 1.24
C VAL A 43 6.00 3.72 1.26
N ARG A 44 5.94 3.02 2.39
CA ARG A 44 6.41 1.64 2.54
C ARG A 44 5.32 0.76 3.14
N TRP A 45 5.25 -0.49 2.70
CA TRP A 45 4.25 -1.47 3.16
C TRP A 45 4.87 -2.87 3.34
N SER A 46 4.20 -3.71 4.13
CA SER A 46 4.49 -5.14 4.21
C SER A 46 4.17 -5.80 2.87
N SER A 47 5.04 -6.67 2.38
CA SER A 47 4.86 -7.32 1.08
C SER A 47 5.29 -8.78 1.09
N VAL A 48 4.91 -9.51 0.05
CA VAL A 48 5.34 -10.89 -0.18
C VAL A 48 6.13 -10.91 -1.49
N ALA A 49 7.32 -11.50 -1.47
CA ALA A 49 8.18 -11.55 -2.65
C ALA A 49 7.45 -12.19 -3.85
N GLY A 50 7.53 -11.56 -5.01
CA GLY A 50 6.86 -12.00 -6.24
C GLY A 50 5.42 -11.51 -6.41
N LYS A 51 4.78 -10.94 -5.38
CA LYS A 51 3.49 -10.26 -5.54
C LYS A 51 3.67 -8.88 -6.18
N THR A 52 2.66 -8.47 -6.94
CA THR A 52 2.62 -7.16 -7.58
C THR A 52 1.66 -6.26 -6.83
N TYR A 53 2.07 -5.02 -6.61
CA TYR A 53 1.30 -4.02 -5.88
C TYR A 53 1.10 -2.76 -6.73
N ARG A 54 -0.06 -2.12 -6.56
CA ARG A 54 -0.33 -0.77 -7.07
C ARG A 54 -0.46 0.19 -5.89
N LEU A 55 0.22 1.33 -5.97
CA LEU A 55 0.04 2.42 -5.01
C LEU A 55 -0.98 3.41 -5.56
N GLU A 56 -1.99 3.70 -4.75
CA GLU A 56 -3.00 4.70 -5.07
C GLU A 56 -2.98 5.80 -4.02
N ALA A 57 -3.33 7.00 -4.46
CA ALA A 57 -3.44 8.17 -3.62
C ALA A 57 -4.72 8.94 -3.92
N SER A 58 -5.17 9.70 -2.93
CA SER A 58 -6.22 10.70 -3.07
C SER A 58 -5.83 11.92 -2.25
N ASP A 59 -6.14 13.11 -2.75
CA ASP A 59 -5.92 14.36 -2.01
C ASP A 59 -7.10 14.66 -1.06
N THR A 60 -8.13 13.81 -1.07
CA THR A 60 -9.31 13.87 -0.21
C THR A 60 -9.61 12.49 0.40
N LEU A 61 -10.64 12.38 1.24
CA LEU A 61 -11.21 11.08 1.66
C LEU A 61 -12.58 10.84 1.02
N GLU A 62 -12.90 11.59 -0.04
CA GLU A 62 -14.16 11.43 -0.74
C GLU A 62 -14.17 10.13 -1.56
N ASN A 63 -15.34 9.50 -1.64
CA ASN A 63 -15.47 8.24 -2.34
C ASN A 63 -15.15 8.41 -3.84
N ALA A 64 -14.38 7.48 -4.40
CA ALA A 64 -13.95 7.43 -5.81
C ALA A 64 -12.82 8.38 -6.26
N ASP A 65 -12.19 9.15 -5.36
CA ASP A 65 -11.05 10.03 -5.72
C ASP A 65 -9.67 9.32 -5.70
N TRP A 66 -9.65 8.00 -5.50
CA TRP A 66 -8.41 7.22 -5.52
C TRP A 66 -7.88 7.07 -6.93
N GLN A 67 -6.70 7.63 -7.18
CA GLN A 67 -5.98 7.54 -8.45
C GLN A 67 -4.65 6.82 -8.26
N THR A 68 -4.20 6.10 -9.28
CA THR A 68 -2.88 5.48 -9.27
C THR A 68 -1.79 6.54 -9.21
N VAL A 69 -0.81 6.35 -8.32
CA VAL A 69 0.38 7.20 -8.27
C VAL A 69 1.21 6.94 -9.53
N PRO A 70 1.57 7.98 -10.31
CA PRO A 70 2.35 7.79 -11.53
C PRO A 70 3.65 7.03 -11.30
N GLY A 71 3.88 5.96 -12.06
CA GLY A 71 5.04 5.07 -11.94
C GLY A 71 4.89 3.95 -10.89
N ALA A 72 3.75 3.90 -10.18
CA ALA A 72 3.44 2.88 -9.19
C ALA A 72 2.28 1.96 -9.62
N GLU A 73 2.11 1.75 -10.94
CA GLU A 73 1.03 0.96 -11.52
C GLU A 73 1.23 -0.55 -11.28
N ALA A 74 2.48 -1.01 -11.23
CA ALA A 74 2.84 -2.42 -11.05
C ALA A 74 4.23 -2.56 -10.40
N LEU A 75 4.25 -2.65 -9.07
CA LEU A 75 5.46 -2.77 -8.26
C LEU A 75 5.63 -4.22 -7.80
N ILE A 76 6.58 -4.94 -8.38
CA ILE A 76 6.90 -6.31 -7.99
C ILE A 76 7.75 -6.27 -6.72
N ALA A 77 7.27 -6.89 -5.65
CA ALA A 77 8.02 -6.97 -4.40
C ALA A 77 9.16 -7.98 -4.50
N ALA A 78 10.34 -7.60 -3.99
CA ALA A 78 11.52 -8.46 -3.94
C ALA A 78 11.73 -9.12 -2.56
N GLY A 79 10.91 -8.81 -1.57
CA GLY A 79 11.03 -9.28 -0.20
C GLY A 79 9.86 -8.84 0.68
N ASP A 80 10.08 -8.81 1.98
CA ASP A 80 9.01 -8.62 2.98
C ASP A 80 8.53 -7.17 3.11
N ASN A 81 9.23 -6.24 2.46
CA ASN A 81 8.89 -4.83 2.44
C ASN A 81 9.07 -4.24 1.04
N ALA A 82 8.03 -3.59 0.54
CA ALA A 82 8.05 -2.81 -0.68
C ALA A 82 7.83 -1.33 -0.36
N GLY A 83 8.12 -0.47 -1.33
CA GLY A 83 7.93 0.96 -1.17
C GLY A 83 8.05 1.71 -2.48
N PHE A 84 7.51 2.92 -2.49
CA PHE A 84 7.54 3.83 -3.62
C PHE A 84 7.66 5.28 -3.15
N THR A 85 8.26 6.14 -3.99
CA THR A 85 8.33 7.59 -3.73
C THR A 85 7.42 8.32 -4.69
N ASP A 86 6.33 8.86 -4.16
CA ASP A 86 5.40 9.72 -4.86
C ASP A 86 6.01 11.13 -5.05
N ALA A 87 6.52 11.37 -6.26
CA ALA A 87 7.01 12.68 -6.66
C ALA A 87 5.90 13.67 -7.02
N GLY A 88 4.64 13.21 -7.14
CA GLY A 88 3.48 14.04 -7.45
C GLY A 88 2.87 14.74 -6.23
N ALA A 89 3.39 14.49 -5.03
CA ALA A 89 2.92 15.10 -3.77
C ALA A 89 3.45 16.52 -3.50
N VAL A 90 4.24 17.09 -4.41
CA VAL A 90 4.85 18.41 -4.23
C VAL A 90 3.79 19.50 -4.14
N GLY A 91 3.82 20.27 -3.05
CA GLY A 91 2.84 21.34 -2.79
C GLY A 91 1.46 20.85 -2.34
N VAL A 92 1.21 19.54 -2.32
CA VAL A 92 -0.04 18.96 -1.83
C VAL A 92 -0.04 18.97 -0.30
N ILE A 93 -1.03 19.60 0.32
CA ILE A 93 -1.07 19.78 1.79
C ILE A 93 -1.61 18.54 2.51
N GLU A 94 -2.52 17.80 1.88
CA GLU A 94 -3.15 16.58 2.40
C GLU A 94 -3.16 15.53 1.31
N ARG A 95 -2.70 14.32 1.64
CA ARG A 95 -2.70 13.19 0.72
C ARG A 95 -2.81 11.88 1.48
N TYR A 96 -3.69 11.02 1.01
CA TYR A 96 -4.00 9.73 1.57
C TYR A 96 -3.48 8.64 0.63
N TYR A 97 -3.07 7.52 1.20
CA TYR A 97 -2.46 6.42 0.44
C TYR A 97 -3.15 5.10 0.77
N ARG A 98 -3.32 4.26 -0.24
CA ARG A 98 -3.68 2.86 -0.08
C ARG A 98 -2.85 2.01 -1.01
N VAL A 99 -2.57 0.79 -0.59
CA VAL A 99 -1.85 -0.20 -1.37
C VAL A 99 -2.84 -1.26 -1.80
N VAL A 100 -2.84 -1.60 -3.08
CA VAL A 100 -3.68 -2.65 -3.67
C VAL A 100 -2.77 -3.77 -4.12
N VAL A 101 -3.13 -5.02 -3.79
CA VAL A 101 -2.48 -6.20 -4.38
C VAL A 101 -3.14 -6.51 -5.72
N GLU A 102 -2.32 -6.74 -6.74
CA GLU A 102 -2.81 -7.15 -8.06
C GLU A 102 -2.99 -8.68 -8.12
N PRO A 103 -4.04 -9.20 -8.80
CA PRO A 103 -4.29 -10.63 -8.95
C PRO A 103 -3.18 -11.41 -9.68
#